data_AF-F0YEQ0-F1
#
_entry.id   AF-F0YEQ0-F1
#
_cell.length_a   1.000
_cell.length_b   1.000
_cell.length_c   1.000
_cell.angle_alpha   90.00
_cell.angle_beta   90.00
_cell.angle_gamma   90.00
#
_symmetry.space_group_name_H-M   'P 1'
#
loop_
_entity.id
_entity.type
_entity.pdbx_description
1 polymer ?
#
loop_
_entity_poly.entity_id
_entity_poly.type
_entity_poly.pdbx_seq_one_letter_code
_entity_poly.pdbx_strand_id
1 'polypeptide(L)' 'MHVQSLPIRAYLDTTVVPILLDGMSALVKERPPNPVEWLATYLIKNNPQGSTANS' A
#
# COMPACT_ATOMS: atom_id res chain seq x y z
N MET A 1 0.15 -18.32 12.93
CA MET A 1 1.46 -18.68 12.33
C MET A 1 2.39 -17.49 12.49
N HIS A 2 3.62 -17.70 12.95
CA HIS A 2 4.58 -16.66 13.33
C HIS A 2 5.11 -15.93 12.09
N VAL A 3 4.84 -14.63 11.94
CA VAL A 3 5.33 -13.80 10.81
C VAL A 3 6.86 -13.52 10.91
N GLN A 4 7.54 -14.04 11.92
CA GLN A 4 8.87 -13.56 12.35
C GLN A 4 10.07 -14.21 11.64
N SER A 5 9.88 -14.81 10.46
CA SER A 5 11.01 -15.33 9.67
C SER A 5 10.76 -15.40 8.16
N LEU A 6 9.83 -14.61 7.62
CA LEU A 6 9.75 -14.48 6.17
C LEU A 6 11.00 -13.75 5.67
N PRO A 7 11.67 -14.24 4.61
CA PRO A 7 12.67 -13.46 3.90
C PRO A 7 12.08 -12.09 3.57
N ILE A 8 12.84 -11.02 3.79
CA ILE A 8 12.35 -9.62 3.67
C ILE A 8 11.55 -9.36 2.40
N ARG A 9 11.99 -9.96 1.29
CA ARG A 9 11.30 -9.90 -0.01
C ARG A 9 9.90 -10.50 0.04
N ALA A 10 9.73 -11.69 0.62
CA ALA A 10 8.43 -12.35 0.72
C ALA A 10 7.46 -11.55 1.61
N TYR A 11 7.95 -10.98 2.72
CA TYR A 11 7.13 -10.10 3.54
C TYR A 11 6.64 -8.89 2.75
N LEU A 12 7.53 -8.19 2.05
CA LEU A 12 7.15 -7.02 1.26
C LEU A 12 6.22 -7.37 0.09
N ASP A 13 6.54 -8.43 -0.65
CA ASP A 13 5.77 -8.93 -1.80
C ASP A 13 4.33 -9.31 -1.42
N THR A 14 4.12 -9.80 -0.19
CA THR A 14 2.79 -10.26 0.28
C THR A 14 2.01 -9.22 1.08
N THR A 15 2.64 -8.13 1.53
CA THR A 15 2.00 -7.12 2.38
C THR A 15 1.75 -5.82 1.63
N VAL A 16 2.79 -5.16 1.13
CA VAL A 16 2.72 -3.76 0.69
C VAL A 16 3.05 -3.56 -0.79
N VAL A 17 3.84 -4.45 -1.41
CA VAL A 17 4.28 -4.27 -2.80
C VAL A 17 3.12 -4.16 -3.79
N PRO A 18 2.06 -4.99 -3.74
CA PRO A 18 0.96 -4.89 -4.72
C PRO A 18 0.31 -3.51 -4.73
N ILE A 19 -0.11 -3.02 -3.55
CA ILE A 19 -0.78 -1.71 -3.43
C ILE A 19 0.17 -0.54 -3.73
N LEU A 20 1.47 -0.68 -3.43
CA LEU A 20 2.48 0.32 -3.80
C LEU A 20 2.64 0.42 -5.32
N LEU A 21 2.69 -0.70 -6.04
CA LEU A 21 2.80 -0.70 -7.50
C LEU A 21 1.56 -0.07 -8.17
N ASP A 22 0.37 -0.38 -7.67
CA ASP A 22 -0.88 0.21 -8.15
C ASP A 22 -0.91 1.72 -7.87
N GLY A 23 -0.56 2.12 -6.66
CA GLY A 23 -0.50 3.53 -6.26
C GLY A 23 0.53 4.34 -7.05
N MET A 24 1.72 3.78 -7.29
CA MET A 24 2.74 4.43 -8.13
C MET A 24 2.28 4.56 -9.59
N SER A 25 1.57 3.55 -10.12
CA SER A 25 1.02 3.59 -11.48
C SER A 25 -0.06 4.68 -11.62
N ALA A 26 -0.89 4.88 -10.59
CA ALA A 26 -1.87 5.96 -10.56
C ALA A 26 -1.21 7.35 -10.35
N LEU A 27 -0.20 7.44 -9.48
CA LEU A 27 0.54 8.67 -9.21
C LEU A 27 1.17 9.26 -10.49
N VAL A 28 1.75 8.43 -11.36
CA VAL A 28 2.38 8.88 -12.62
C VAL A 28 1.36 9.46 -13.61
N LYS A 29 0.09 9.04 -13.52
CA LYS A 29 -1.00 9.58 -14.33
C LYS A 29 -1.48 10.94 -13.81
N GLU A 30 -1.68 11.05 -12.50
CA GLU A 30 -2.20 12.27 -11.86
C GLU A 30 -1.16 13.38 -11.73
N ARG A 31 0.11 13.04 -11.50
CA ARG A 31 1.24 13.97 -11.29
C ARG A 31 0.91 15.14 -10.35
N PRO A 32 0.44 14.87 -9.13
CA PRO A 32 0.05 15.90 -8.18
C PRO A 32 1.26 16.74 -7.72
N PRO A 33 1.05 17.98 -7.27
CA PRO A 33 2.12 18.83 -6.74
C PRO A 33 2.83 18.24 -5.51
N ASN A 34 2.11 17.46 -4.69
CA ASN A 34 2.66 16.73 -3.55
C ASN A 34 2.49 15.21 -3.73
N PRO A 35 3.45 14.52 -4.40
CA PRO A 35 3.31 13.11 -4.73
C PRO A 35 3.32 12.18 -3.52
N VAL A 36 4.04 12.54 -2.45
CA VAL A 36 4.15 11.71 -1.25
C VAL A 36 2.83 11.68 -0.49
N GLU A 37 2.24 12.86 -0.24
CA GLU A 37 0.95 12.98 0.44
C GLU A 37 -0.18 12.31 -0.35
N TRP A 38 -0.18 12.51 -1.67
CA TRP A 38 -1.14 11.86 -2.54
C TRP A 38 -1.03 10.33 -2.48
N LEU A 39 0.20 9.79 -2.57
CA LEU A 39 0.42 8.34 -2.51
C LEU A 39 0.03 7.78 -1.14
N ALA A 40 0.39 8.44 -0.03
CA ALA A 40 -0.04 8.04 1.30
C ALA A 40 -1.57 7.96 1.41
N THR A 41 -2.26 8.96 0.88
CA THR A 41 -3.73 9.00 0.82
C THR A 41 -4.29 7.87 -0.04
N TYR A 42 -3.67 7.59 -1.19
CA TYR A 42 -4.06 6.48 -2.06
C TYR A 42 -3.93 5.13 -1.32
N LEU A 43 -2.82 4.90 -0.63
CA LEU A 43 -2.59 3.67 0.12
C LEU A 43 -3.62 3.47 1.24
N ILE A 44 -3.98 4.53 1.97
CA ILE A 44 -4.99 4.47 3.03
C ILE A 44 -6.38 4.16 2.46
N LYS A 45 -6.77 4.85 1.37
CA LYS A 45 -8.10 4.68 0.75
C LYS A 45 -8.30 3.31 0.10
N ASN A 46 -7.23 2.75 -0.45
CA ASN A 46 -7.28 1.47 -1.17
C ASN A 46 -6.71 0.32 -0.33
N ASN A 47 -6.51 0.51 0.98
CA ASN A 47 -5.99 -0.51 1.86
C ASN A 47 -6.94 -1.72 1.87
N PRO A 48 -6.54 -2.91 1.36
CA PRO A 48 -7.40 -4.10 1.35
C PRO A 48 -7.78 -4.59 2.76
N GLN A 49 -7.12 -4.07 3.79
CA GLN A 49 -7.37 -4.37 5.20
C GLN A 49 -8.24 -3.29 5.90
N GLY A 50 -8.64 -2.21 5.22
CA GLY A 50 -9.59 -1.21 5.75
C GLY A 50 -11.00 -1.47 5.21
N SER A 51 -12.07 -1.63 5.98
CA SER A 51 -12.31 -1.41 7.41
C SER A 51 -13.04 -2.61 8.04
N THR A 52 -12.34 -3.42 8.85
CA THR A 52 -12.95 -4.09 10.02
C THR A 52 -12.82 -3.16 11.23
N ALA A 53 -13.42 -1.98 11.14
CA ALA A 53 -13.89 -1.29 12.34
C ALA A 53 -15.34 -1.76 12.52
N ASN A 54 -15.51 -2.80 13.34
CA ASN A 54 -16.82 -3.24 13.81
C ASN A 54 -17.54 -2.09 14.52
N SER A 55 -18.88 -2.17 14.40
CA SER A 55 -19.92 -1.83 15.38
C SER A 55 -19.51 -1.26 16.74
#